data_AF-A0A8C7BS38-F1
#
_entry.id   AF-A0A8C7BS38-F1
#
_cell.length_a   1.000
_cell.length_b   1.000
_cell.length_c   1.000
_cell.angle_alpha   90.00
_cell.angle_beta   90.00
_cell.angle_gamma   90.00
#
_symmetry.space_group_name_H-M   'P 1'
#
loop_
_entity.id
_entity.type
_entity.pdbx_description
1 polymer ?
#
loop_
_entity_poly.entity_id
_entity_poly.type
_entity_poly.pdbx_seq_one_letter_code
_entity_poly.pdbx_strand_id
1 'polypeptide(L)'
;MEEGRGDNFDGVSTYRLIMELLEEILLKDIVQLSILEIRHKLAELEAKLNTDDEGGEWKVRYETQLELNDQLEKQIVSLEDKMEKIHGNSPDRLSSAYEQMPVEYLNTLLKQLEKEERGLENQVKDCALRLEQESRAYRKTNNEHCRYLAEMSWVSDSYQVFKRKQMDQLPRMKENLVKMGRYKPVNKTMNSKRGPVKKITRSNHLPKLNL
;
A
#
# COMPACT_ATOMS: atom_id res chain seq x y z
N MET A 1 -9.00 9.47 111.45
CA MET A 1 -7.88 9.40 110.51
C MET A 1 -7.93 10.67 109.70
N GLU A 2 -6.96 11.56 109.89
CA GLU A 2 -6.50 12.50 108.84
C GLU A 2 -5.20 13.12 109.36
N GLU A 3 -4.09 12.62 108.83
CA GLU A 3 -2.74 13.14 109.04
C GLU A 3 -2.63 14.46 108.27
N GLY A 4 -2.72 15.57 109.00
CA GLY A 4 -2.21 16.84 108.53
C GLY A 4 -0.69 16.77 108.44
N ARG A 5 -0.17 16.31 107.30
CA ARG A 5 1.26 16.37 106.96
C ARG A 5 1.66 17.83 106.81
N GLY A 6 2.03 18.47 107.92
CA GLY A 6 2.71 19.76 107.91
C GLY A 6 4.14 19.54 107.43
N ASP A 7 4.47 19.99 106.23
CA ASP A 7 5.84 19.97 105.74
C ASP A 7 6.70 20.92 106.58
N ASN A 8 7.76 20.35 107.16
CA ASN A 8 8.66 21.00 108.09
C ASN A 8 9.75 21.73 107.29
N PHE A 9 9.65 23.06 107.17
CA PHE A 9 10.58 23.91 106.41
C PHE A 9 11.80 24.41 107.21
N ASP A 10 12.19 23.72 108.29
CA ASP A 10 13.23 24.18 109.23
C ASP A 10 14.69 23.97 108.73
N GLY A 11 14.93 23.97 107.42
CA GLY A 11 16.25 23.67 106.85
C GLY A 11 16.59 24.31 105.51
N VAL A 12 15.72 25.16 104.96
CA VAL A 12 15.96 25.82 103.67
C VAL A 12 16.19 27.31 103.89
N SER A 13 17.44 27.74 103.80
CA SER A 13 17.77 29.16 103.77
C SER A 13 17.07 29.83 102.59
N THR A 14 16.46 30.99 102.81
CA THR A 14 15.79 31.81 101.77
C THR A 14 16.68 32.02 100.55
N TYR A 15 17.99 32.12 100.76
CA TYR A 15 18.99 32.22 99.70
C TYR A 15 18.98 31.01 98.74
N ARG A 16 18.81 29.79 99.27
CA ARG A 16 18.75 28.56 98.46
C ARG A 16 17.53 28.56 97.55
N LEU A 17 16.37 28.96 98.08
CA LEU A 17 15.12 29.02 97.33
C LEU A 17 15.18 30.06 96.19
N ILE A 18 15.86 31.19 96.43
CA ILE A 18 16.10 32.22 95.41
C ILE A 18 16.99 31.69 94.29
N MET A 19 18.03 30.91 94.61
CA MET A 19 18.90 30.30 93.59
C MET A 19 18.15 29.27 92.74
N GLU A 20 17.37 28.38 93.36
CA GLU A 20 16.55 27.38 92.65
C GLU A 20 15.51 28.05 91.73
N LEU A 21 14.86 29.13 92.18
CA LEU A 21 13.92 29.89 91.36
C LEU A 21 14.59 30.52 90.12
N LEU A 22 15.81 31.05 90.26
CA LEU A 22 16.56 31.62 89.13
C LEU A 22 16.96 30.55 88.10
N GLU A 23 17.37 29.38 88.57
CA GLU A 23 17.68 28.23 87.70
C GLU A 23 16.43 27.75 86.95
N GLU A 24 15.29 27.66 87.63
CA GLU A 24 14.02 27.26 87.03
C GLU A 24 13.56 28.27 85.97
N ILE A 25 13.73 29.57 86.20
CA ILE A 25 13.44 30.63 85.22
C ILE A 25 14.33 30.47 83.97
N LEU A 26 15.63 30.27 84.15
CA LEU A 26 16.55 30.06 83.04
C LEU A 26 16.19 28.81 82.22
N LEU A 27 15.90 27.70 82.90
CA LEU A 27 15.53 26.45 82.25
C LEU A 27 14.21 26.60 81.48
N LYS A 28 13.23 27.32 82.05
CA LYS A 28 11.96 27.64 81.39
C LYS A 28 12.20 28.40 80.09
N ASP A 29 13.07 29.42 80.10
CA ASP A 29 13.35 30.22 78.91
C ASP A 29 14.04 29.40 77.81
N ILE A 30 14.97 28.49 78.18
CA ILE A 30 15.61 27.55 77.25
C ILE A 30 14.57 26.62 76.61
N VAL A 31 13.65 26.07 77.41
CA VAL A 31 12.57 25.21 76.89
C VAL A 31 11.63 25.99 75.97
N GLN A 32 11.30 27.25 76.29
CA GLN A 32 10.48 28.09 75.42
C GLN A 32 11.16 28.36 74.07
N LEU A 33 12.47 28.63 74.05
CA LEU A 33 13.25 28.75 72.82
C LEU A 33 13.21 27.46 71.99
N SER A 34 13.39 26.30 72.62
CA SER A 34 13.32 25.00 71.94
C SER A 34 11.92 24.73 71.35
N ILE A 35 10.85 25.06 72.09
CA ILE A 35 9.48 24.93 71.60
C ILE A 35 9.25 25.81 70.37
N LEU A 36 9.77 27.04 70.36
CA LEU A 36 9.67 27.92 69.20
C LEU A 36 10.44 27.38 68.00
N GLU A 37 11.65 26.87 68.21
CA GLU A 37 12.45 26.25 67.15
C GLU A 37 11.75 25.01 66.56
N ILE A 38 11.19 24.16 67.42
CA ILE A 38 10.43 22.97 66.98
C ILE A 38 9.19 23.38 66.20
N ARG A 39 8.43 24.38 66.67
CA ARG A 39 7.26 24.90 65.96
C ARG A 39 7.64 25.47 64.60
N HIS A 40 8.77 26.17 64.51
CA HIS A 40 9.28 26.69 63.24
C HIS A 40 9.65 25.55 62.28
N LYS A 41 10.41 24.54 62.75
CA LYS A 41 10.74 23.36 61.95
C LYS A 41 9.51 22.59 61.48
N LEU A 42 8.48 22.51 62.34
CA LEU A 42 7.20 21.88 61.98
C LEU A 42 6.53 22.65 60.84
N ALA A 43 6.44 23.98 60.94
CA ALA A 43 5.88 24.82 59.88
C ALA A 43 6.67 24.73 58.57
N GLU A 44 8.00 24.68 58.62
CA GLU A 44 8.84 24.46 57.42
C GLU A 44 8.60 23.11 56.75
N LEU A 45 8.49 22.03 57.54
CA LEU A 45 8.22 20.69 57.02
C LEU A 45 6.80 20.58 56.45
N GLU A 46 5.82 21.21 57.09
CA GLU A 46 4.43 21.27 56.63
C GLU A 46 4.31 22.07 55.32
N ALA A 47 5.04 23.18 55.18
CA ALA A 47 5.11 23.93 53.94
C ALA A 47 5.73 23.09 52.81
N LYS A 48 6.85 22.39 53.07
CA LYS A 48 7.51 21.51 52.10
C LYS A 48 6.60 20.39 51.60
N LEU A 49 5.85 19.76 52.52
CA LEU A 49 4.88 18.72 52.19
C LEU A 49 3.75 19.25 51.29
N ASN A 50 3.26 20.46 51.56
CA ASN A 50 2.20 21.07 50.76
C ASN A 50 2.69 21.57 49.38
N THR A 51 3.97 21.86 49.23
CA THR A 51 4.58 22.25 47.96
C THR A 51 5.07 21.08 47.10
N ASP A 52 4.87 19.84 47.55
CA ASP A 52 5.29 18.63 46.83
C ASP A 52 4.38 18.40 45.61
N ASP A 53 4.60 19.22 44.57
CA ASP A 53 3.95 19.17 43.24
C ASP A 53 4.11 17.80 42.57
N GLU A 54 5.13 17.05 43.00
CA GLU A 54 5.44 15.69 42.61
C GLU A 54 4.25 14.73 42.92
N GLY A 55 3.48 15.01 43.98
CA GLY A 55 2.25 14.30 44.33
C GLY A 55 1.07 14.56 43.38
N GLY A 56 1.09 15.66 42.63
CA GLY A 56 0.11 15.96 41.59
C GLY A 56 0.53 15.40 40.22
N GLU A 57 1.82 15.42 39.91
CA GLU A 57 2.36 14.97 38.62
C GLU A 57 2.04 13.50 38.31
N TRP A 58 2.26 12.58 39.25
CA TRP A 58 2.00 11.16 39.00
C TRP A 58 0.52 10.90 38.71
N LYS A 59 -0.36 11.67 39.35
CA LYS A 59 -1.82 11.60 39.14
C LYS A 59 -2.18 12.08 37.74
N VAL A 60 -1.65 13.23 37.31
CA VAL A 60 -1.88 13.74 35.96
C VAL A 60 -1.34 12.78 34.89
N ARG A 61 -0.16 12.20 35.11
CA ARG A 61 0.41 11.18 34.21
C ARG A 61 -0.46 9.92 34.15
N TYR A 62 -0.95 9.45 35.29
CA TYR A 62 -1.84 8.30 35.37
C TYR A 62 -3.16 8.56 34.64
N GLU A 63 -3.79 9.72 34.86
CA GLU A 63 -5.03 10.12 34.18
C GLU A 63 -4.82 10.24 32.67
N THR A 64 -3.72 10.84 32.23
CA THR A 64 -3.36 10.94 30.80
C THR A 64 -3.15 9.55 30.18
N GLN A 65 -2.50 8.63 30.90
CA GLN A 65 -2.28 7.27 30.44
C GLN A 65 -3.59 6.48 30.31
N LEU A 66 -4.52 6.65 31.25
CA LEU A 66 -5.86 6.05 31.15
C LEU A 66 -6.61 6.53 29.92
N GLU A 67 -6.56 7.84 29.61
CA GLU A 67 -7.20 8.39 28.43
C GLU A 67 -6.57 7.85 27.12
N LEU A 68 -5.24 7.77 27.06
CA LEU A 68 -4.55 7.15 25.91
C LEU A 68 -4.93 5.68 25.76
N ASN A 69 -5.01 4.94 26.86
CA ASN A 69 -5.41 3.52 26.84
C ASN A 69 -6.85 3.35 26.34
N ASP A 70 -7.80 4.18 26.78
CA ASP A 70 -9.18 4.16 26.28
C ASP A 70 -9.25 4.44 24.77
N GLN A 71 -8.43 5.37 24.27
CA GLN A 71 -8.33 5.62 22.83
C GLN A 71 -7.76 4.42 22.06
N LEU A 72 -6.74 3.75 22.60
CA LEU A 72 -6.17 2.54 22.00
C LEU A 72 -7.17 1.38 22.00
N GLU A 73 -7.91 1.18 23.08
CA GLU A 73 -8.97 0.16 23.19
C GLU A 73 -10.03 0.38 22.11
N LYS A 74 -10.48 1.63 21.93
CA LYS A 74 -11.41 2.00 20.85
C LYS A 74 -10.84 1.74 19.46
N GLN A 75 -9.55 1.99 19.25
CA GLN A 75 -8.88 1.68 17.98
C GLN A 75 -8.80 0.17 17.72
N ILE A 76 -8.47 -0.62 18.73
CA ILE A 76 -8.43 -2.09 18.66
C ILE A 76 -9.81 -2.61 18.23
N VAL A 77 -10.87 -2.24 18.96
CA VAL A 77 -12.24 -2.65 18.63
C VAL A 77 -12.65 -2.22 17.22
N SER A 78 -12.28 -1.00 16.79
CA SER A 78 -12.58 -0.55 15.42
C SER A 78 -11.84 -1.34 14.35
N LEU A 79 -10.58 -1.72 14.61
CA LEU A 79 -9.79 -2.53 13.68
C LEU A 79 -10.31 -3.96 13.62
N GLU A 80 -10.68 -4.55 14.76
CA GLU A 80 -11.31 -5.88 14.84
C GLU A 80 -12.61 -5.92 14.04
N ASP A 81 -13.50 -4.95 14.22
CA ASP A 81 -14.76 -4.84 13.44
C ASP A 81 -14.50 -4.68 11.94
N LYS A 82 -13.45 -3.93 11.55
CA LYS A 82 -13.05 -3.82 10.14
C LYS A 82 -12.51 -5.13 9.58
N MET A 83 -11.69 -5.86 10.35
CA MET A 83 -11.18 -7.17 9.96
C MET A 83 -12.32 -8.18 9.84
N GLU A 84 -13.25 -8.21 10.79
CA GLU A 84 -14.43 -9.07 10.76
C GLU A 84 -15.32 -8.74 9.56
N LYS A 85 -15.51 -7.46 9.21
CA LYS A 85 -16.24 -7.08 7.98
C LYS A 85 -15.54 -7.49 6.70
N ILE A 86 -14.20 -7.46 6.64
CA ILE A 86 -13.45 -7.92 5.47
C ILE A 86 -13.53 -9.45 5.36
N HIS A 87 -13.42 -10.17 6.49
CA HIS A 87 -13.52 -11.62 6.57
C HIS A 87 -14.96 -12.12 6.31
N GLY A 88 -15.97 -11.44 6.85
CA GLY A 88 -17.38 -11.78 6.68
C GLY A 88 -17.92 -11.54 5.28
N ASN A 89 -17.22 -10.75 4.45
CA ASN A 89 -17.66 -10.37 3.10
C ASN A 89 -16.91 -11.10 1.95
N SER A 90 -16.01 -12.06 2.19
CA SER A 90 -15.33 -12.83 1.12
C SER A 90 -14.71 -14.15 1.62
N PRO A 91 -14.40 -15.13 0.74
CA PRO A 91 -15.23 -16.24 0.27
C PRO A 91 -15.34 -17.42 1.26
N ASP A 92 -15.37 -17.19 2.57
CA ASP A 92 -15.33 -18.29 3.56
C ASP A 92 -16.68 -19.01 3.77
N ARG A 93 -17.79 -18.51 3.19
CA ARG A 93 -19.08 -19.22 3.20
C ARG A 93 -19.03 -20.58 2.50
N LEU A 94 -18.16 -20.73 1.50
CA LEU A 94 -17.96 -22.02 0.83
C LEU A 94 -17.02 -22.91 1.65
N SER A 95 -15.96 -22.37 2.23
CA SER A 95 -15.05 -23.11 3.11
C SER A 95 -15.80 -23.69 4.32
N SER A 96 -16.61 -22.87 5.00
CA SER A 96 -17.43 -23.32 6.13
C SER A 96 -18.46 -24.38 5.73
N ALA A 97 -19.01 -24.33 4.52
CA ALA A 97 -19.93 -25.35 4.02
C ALA A 97 -19.24 -26.70 3.77
N TYR A 98 -17.97 -26.71 3.33
CA TYR A 98 -17.18 -27.94 3.20
C TYR A 98 -16.66 -28.44 4.55
N GLU A 99 -16.32 -27.56 5.49
CA GLU A 99 -15.93 -27.93 6.85
C GLU A 99 -17.07 -28.59 7.65
N GLN A 100 -18.32 -28.19 7.40
CA GLN A 100 -19.50 -28.76 8.04
C GLN A 100 -19.99 -30.07 7.38
N MET A 101 -19.46 -30.45 6.22
CA MET A 101 -19.85 -31.68 5.53
C MET A 101 -19.17 -32.92 6.10
N PRO A 102 -19.86 -34.08 6.14
CA PRO A 102 -19.23 -35.35 6.50
C PRO A 102 -18.03 -35.68 5.60
N VAL A 103 -16.97 -36.19 6.20
CA VAL A 103 -15.70 -36.51 5.52
C VAL A 103 -15.90 -37.52 4.40
N GLU A 104 -16.86 -38.43 4.53
CA GLU A 104 -17.20 -39.43 3.52
C GLU A 104 -17.76 -38.76 2.25
N TYR A 105 -18.65 -37.77 2.42
CA TYR A 105 -19.20 -37.01 1.29
C TYR A 105 -18.10 -36.22 0.59
N LEU A 106 -17.24 -35.55 1.36
CA LEU A 106 -16.13 -34.76 0.83
C LEU A 106 -15.17 -35.64 0.00
N ASN A 107 -14.87 -36.85 0.46
CA ASN A 107 -14.06 -37.82 -0.28
C ASN A 107 -14.71 -38.29 -1.59
N THR A 108 -16.03 -38.51 -1.60
CA THR A 108 -16.74 -38.87 -2.84
C THR A 108 -16.76 -37.73 -3.85
N LEU A 109 -16.96 -36.50 -3.36
CA LEU A 109 -16.93 -35.29 -4.18
C LEU A 109 -15.54 -35.07 -4.79
N LEU A 110 -14.48 -35.24 -4.00
CA LEU A 110 -13.10 -35.13 -4.46
C LEU A 110 -12.81 -36.12 -5.61
N LYS A 111 -13.15 -37.40 -5.43
CA LYS A 111 -12.97 -38.43 -6.47
C LYS A 111 -13.72 -38.11 -7.77
N GLN A 112 -14.90 -37.52 -7.66
CA GLN A 112 -15.71 -37.12 -8.81
C GLN A 112 -15.05 -35.95 -9.54
N LEU A 113 -14.60 -34.93 -8.80
CA LEU A 113 -13.91 -33.76 -9.37
C LEU A 113 -12.60 -34.16 -10.05
N GLU A 114 -11.80 -35.04 -9.45
CA GLU A 114 -10.58 -35.55 -10.07
C GLU A 114 -10.86 -36.31 -11.39
N LYS A 115 -12.01 -37.01 -11.47
CA LYS A 115 -12.42 -37.70 -12.70
C LYS A 115 -12.83 -36.70 -13.78
N GLU A 116 -13.55 -35.65 -13.40
CA GLU A 116 -13.95 -34.58 -14.30
C GLU A 116 -12.75 -33.79 -14.82
N GLU A 117 -11.81 -33.44 -13.94
CA GLU A 117 -10.55 -32.78 -14.30
C GLU A 117 -9.79 -33.58 -15.37
N ARG A 118 -9.55 -34.87 -15.13
CA ARG A 118 -8.90 -35.75 -16.12
C ARG A 118 -9.68 -35.82 -17.44
N GLY A 119 -11.01 -35.82 -17.37
CA GLY A 119 -11.88 -35.83 -18.55
C GLY A 119 -11.74 -34.55 -19.39
N LEU A 120 -11.77 -33.39 -18.74
CA LEU A 120 -11.59 -32.09 -19.39
C LEU A 120 -10.18 -31.92 -19.93
N GLU A 121 -9.16 -32.35 -19.19
CA GLU A 121 -7.77 -32.30 -19.64
C GLU A 121 -7.57 -33.10 -20.93
N ASN A 122 -8.17 -34.29 -21.03
CA ASN A 122 -8.15 -35.09 -22.25
C ASN A 122 -8.88 -34.41 -23.40
N GLN A 123 -10.04 -33.79 -23.15
CA GLN A 123 -10.75 -33.03 -24.19
C GLN A 123 -9.92 -31.83 -24.70
N VAL A 124 -9.19 -31.15 -23.82
CA VAL A 124 -8.28 -30.06 -24.20
C VAL A 124 -7.16 -30.58 -25.10
N LYS A 125 -6.54 -31.72 -24.75
CA LYS A 125 -5.51 -32.37 -25.56
C LYS A 125 -6.04 -32.76 -26.95
N ASP A 126 -7.24 -33.35 -27.01
CA ASP A 126 -7.87 -33.74 -28.28
C ASP A 126 -8.21 -32.52 -29.15
N CYS A 127 -8.72 -31.44 -28.54
CA CYS A 127 -8.98 -30.19 -29.24
C CYS A 127 -7.70 -29.56 -29.79
N ALA A 128 -6.62 -29.56 -29.01
CA ALA A 128 -5.32 -29.05 -29.43
C ALA A 128 -4.76 -29.85 -30.63
N LEU A 129 -4.85 -31.19 -30.58
CA LEU A 129 -4.43 -32.06 -31.67
C LEU A 129 -5.23 -31.79 -32.96
N ARG A 130 -6.55 -31.68 -32.85
CA ARG A 130 -7.42 -31.39 -34.00
C ARG A 130 -7.10 -30.03 -34.62
N LEU A 131 -6.92 -29.00 -33.79
CA LEU A 131 -6.54 -27.67 -34.24
C LEU A 131 -5.18 -27.67 -34.96
N GLU A 132 -4.21 -28.41 -34.45
CA GLU A 132 -2.90 -28.53 -35.10
C GLU A 132 -3.04 -29.19 -36.49
N GLN A 133 -3.83 -30.26 -36.62
CA GLN A 133 -4.07 -30.92 -37.89
C GLN A 133 -4.77 -29.99 -38.90
N GLU A 134 -5.80 -29.27 -38.47
CA GLU A 134 -6.52 -28.30 -39.29
C GLU A 134 -5.60 -27.16 -39.75
N SER A 135 -4.76 -26.63 -38.86
CA SER A 135 -3.79 -25.59 -39.20
C SER A 135 -2.77 -26.06 -40.25
N ARG A 136 -2.33 -27.32 -40.17
CA ARG A 136 -1.42 -27.93 -41.16
C ARG A 136 -2.11 -28.08 -42.51
N ALA A 137 -3.36 -28.54 -42.52
CA ALA A 137 -4.17 -28.68 -43.73
C ALA A 137 -4.40 -27.32 -44.39
N TYR A 138 -4.82 -26.31 -43.61
CA TYR A 138 -5.02 -24.94 -44.09
C TYR A 138 -3.74 -24.37 -44.71
N ARG A 139 -2.60 -24.48 -44.01
CA ARG A 139 -1.31 -24.00 -44.54
C ARG A 139 -0.94 -24.68 -45.85
N LYS A 140 -1.19 -25.98 -45.99
CA LYS A 140 -0.94 -26.72 -47.23
C LYS A 140 -1.78 -26.16 -48.38
N THR A 141 -3.09 -26.03 -48.20
CA THR A 141 -4.01 -25.49 -49.22
C THR A 141 -3.67 -24.03 -49.56
N ASN A 142 -3.36 -23.21 -48.55
CA ASN A 142 -2.97 -21.82 -48.76
C ASN A 142 -1.67 -21.70 -49.57
N ASN A 143 -0.67 -22.54 -49.28
CA ASN A 143 0.57 -22.57 -50.06
C ASN A 143 0.33 -22.95 -51.52
N GLU A 144 -0.55 -23.92 -51.78
CA GLU A 144 -0.95 -24.29 -53.15
C GLU A 144 -1.66 -23.13 -53.86
N HIS A 145 -2.58 -22.44 -53.20
CA HIS A 145 -3.25 -21.26 -53.74
C HIS A 145 -2.26 -20.13 -54.07
N CYS A 146 -1.31 -19.83 -53.18
CA CYS A 146 -0.23 -18.87 -53.43
C CYS A 146 0.63 -19.27 -54.63
N ARG A 147 0.93 -20.57 -54.79
CA ARG A 147 1.67 -21.07 -55.96
C ARG A 147 0.90 -20.81 -57.26
N TYR A 148 -0.39 -21.14 -57.31
CA TYR A 148 -1.22 -20.90 -58.49
C TYR A 148 -1.32 -19.40 -58.83
N LEU A 149 -1.49 -18.53 -57.83
CA LEU A 149 -1.49 -17.08 -58.04
C LEU A 149 -0.17 -16.58 -58.63
N ALA A 150 0.97 -17.09 -58.16
CA ALA A 150 2.28 -16.75 -58.70
C ALA A 150 2.44 -17.22 -60.16
N GLU A 151 1.99 -18.44 -60.49
CA GLU A 151 1.99 -18.97 -61.85
C GLU A 151 1.11 -18.11 -62.78
N MET A 152 -0.11 -17.75 -62.35
CA MET A 152 -1.00 -16.87 -63.11
C MET A 152 -0.39 -15.48 -63.35
N SER A 153 0.29 -14.91 -62.35
CA SER A 153 1.01 -13.63 -62.49
C SER A 153 2.14 -13.75 -63.52
N TRP A 154 2.96 -14.80 -63.42
CA TRP A 154 4.06 -15.02 -64.35
C TRP A 154 3.58 -15.22 -65.80
N VAL A 155 2.51 -15.99 -66.00
CA VAL A 155 1.88 -16.17 -67.32
C VAL A 155 1.33 -14.85 -67.85
N SER A 156 0.69 -14.04 -66.99
CA SER A 156 0.16 -12.73 -67.36
C SER A 156 1.26 -11.75 -67.76
N ASP A 157 2.36 -11.71 -67.01
CA ASP A 157 3.52 -10.88 -67.30
C ASP A 157 4.20 -11.30 -68.62
N SER A 158 4.36 -12.61 -68.84
CA SER A 158 4.89 -13.17 -70.09
C SER A 158 4.00 -12.80 -71.29
N TYR A 159 2.68 -12.93 -71.14
CA TYR A 159 1.72 -12.52 -72.17
C TYR A 159 1.76 -11.03 -72.47
N GLN A 160 1.88 -10.17 -71.45
CA GLN A 160 2.03 -8.71 -71.64
C GLN A 160 3.34 -8.35 -72.34
N VAL A 161 4.43 -9.04 -72.03
CA VAL A 161 5.73 -8.88 -72.72
C VAL A 161 5.62 -9.34 -74.18
N PHE A 162 4.96 -10.46 -74.44
CA PHE A 162 4.68 -10.94 -75.80
C PHE A 162 3.83 -9.94 -76.60
N LYS A 163 2.75 -9.43 -76.00
CA LYS A 163 1.87 -8.43 -76.62
C LYS A 163 2.60 -7.12 -76.93
N ARG A 164 3.46 -6.62 -76.03
CA ARG A 164 4.33 -5.46 -76.29
C ARG A 164 5.28 -5.72 -77.46
N LYS A 165 5.95 -6.87 -77.49
CA LYS A 165 6.83 -7.26 -78.61
C LYS A 165 6.10 -7.38 -79.95
N GLN A 166 4.81 -7.73 -79.96
CA GLN A 166 3.99 -7.77 -81.18
C GLN A 166 3.60 -6.36 -81.65
N MET A 167 3.23 -5.47 -80.72
CA MET A 167 2.86 -4.07 -81.04
C MET A 167 4.06 -3.26 -81.55
N ASP A 168 5.27 -3.54 -81.04
CA ASP A 168 6.52 -2.90 -81.54
C ASP A 168 6.91 -3.39 -82.95
N GLN A 169 6.33 -4.49 -83.44
CA GLN A 169 6.57 -5.04 -84.79
C GLN A 169 5.52 -4.61 -85.82
N LEU A 170 4.42 -3.96 -85.41
CA LEU A 170 3.40 -3.42 -86.30
C LEU A 170 3.84 -2.04 -86.84
N PRO A 171 3.76 -1.77 -88.17
CA PRO A 171 4.10 -0.45 -88.70
C PRO A 171 3.12 0.58 -88.13
N ARG A 172 3.64 1.54 -87.36
CA ARG A 172 2.86 2.68 -86.88
C ARG A 172 2.30 3.42 -88.10
N MET A 173 0.99 3.30 -88.35
CA MET A 173 0.33 3.93 -89.48
C MET A 173 0.51 5.45 -89.37
N LYS A 174 1.23 6.02 -90.33
CA LYS A 174 1.59 7.42 -90.42
C LYS A 174 0.32 8.20 -90.78
N GLU A 175 -0.35 8.74 -89.78
CA GLU A 175 -1.48 9.65 -90.01
C GLU A 175 -0.95 10.95 -90.64
N ASN A 176 -1.52 11.29 -91.79
CA ASN A 176 -0.99 12.28 -92.72
C ASN A 176 -1.12 13.72 -92.20
N LEU A 177 -0.07 14.52 -92.42
CA LEU A 177 -0.07 15.97 -92.26
C LEU A 177 -1.16 16.61 -93.14
N VAL A 178 -2.16 17.23 -92.52
CA VAL A 178 -2.90 18.36 -93.12
C VAL A 178 -2.65 19.59 -92.25
N LYS A 179 -2.03 20.60 -92.87
CA LYS A 179 -1.62 21.86 -92.25
C LYS A 179 -2.85 22.71 -91.94
N MET A 180 -2.99 23.17 -90.70
CA MET A 180 -3.76 24.36 -90.38
C MET A 180 -3.15 25.10 -89.18
N GLY A 181 -2.88 26.39 -89.39
CA GLY A 181 -2.99 27.44 -88.36
C GLY A 181 -1.91 27.49 -87.28
N ARG A 182 -1.01 28.47 -87.39
CA ARG A 182 -0.08 28.93 -86.34
C ARG A 182 -0.81 29.27 -85.04
N TYR A 183 -0.29 28.87 -83.88
CA TYR A 183 -0.16 29.71 -82.67
C TYR A 183 0.91 29.12 -81.75
N LYS A 184 1.95 29.91 -81.42
CA LYS A 184 2.84 29.67 -80.27
C LYS A 184 2.16 30.27 -79.03
N PRO A 185 2.32 29.64 -77.86
CA PRO A 185 3.01 30.40 -76.82
C PRO A 185 4.08 29.61 -76.10
N VAL A 186 5.18 30.31 -75.89
CA VAL A 186 6.17 30.12 -74.83
C VAL A 186 5.45 30.16 -73.48
N ASN A 187 5.83 29.30 -72.52
CA ASN A 187 6.07 29.71 -71.13
C ASN A 187 6.77 28.62 -70.29
N LYS A 188 7.79 29.10 -69.58
CA LYS A 188 8.59 28.46 -68.52
C LYS A 188 7.72 28.09 -67.32
N THR A 189 8.03 26.99 -66.63
CA THR A 189 8.29 26.88 -65.17
C THR A 189 8.41 25.39 -64.81
N MET A 190 9.57 24.92 -64.36
CA MET A 190 10.05 24.93 -62.96
C MET A 190 9.70 23.64 -62.24
N ASN A 191 10.67 22.73 -62.24
CA ASN A 191 11.15 21.94 -61.12
C ASN A 191 10.33 22.09 -59.82
N SER A 192 9.60 21.04 -59.43
CA SER A 192 9.20 20.83 -58.04
C SER A 192 9.95 19.61 -57.52
N LYS A 193 11.08 19.88 -56.85
CA LYS A 193 11.79 18.94 -55.97
C LYS A 193 10.78 18.32 -54.99
N ARG A 194 10.57 17.00 -55.06
CA ARG A 194 10.02 16.25 -53.92
C ARG A 194 11.17 15.47 -53.32
N GLY A 195 11.75 16.04 -52.27
CA GLY A 195 12.81 15.42 -51.49
C GLY A 195 12.36 14.14 -50.78
N PRO A 196 13.31 13.37 -50.24
CA PRO A 196 13.04 12.07 -49.64
C PRO A 196 12.25 12.24 -48.35
N VAL A 197 11.09 11.58 -48.29
CA VAL A 197 10.29 11.42 -47.07
C VAL A 197 11.07 10.54 -46.11
N LYS A 198 11.66 11.16 -45.08
CA LYS A 198 12.20 10.43 -43.92
C LYS A 198 11.03 9.82 -43.16
N LYS A 199 10.91 8.49 -43.19
CA LYS A 199 10.00 7.75 -42.31
C LYS A 199 10.53 7.87 -40.88
N ILE A 200 9.68 8.39 -40.00
CA ILE A 200 9.91 8.46 -38.56
C ILE A 200 9.70 7.04 -38.02
N THR A 201 10.79 6.38 -37.60
CA THR A 201 10.70 5.15 -36.81
C THR A 201 10.25 5.52 -35.40
N ARG A 202 8.97 5.33 -35.09
CA ARG A 202 8.44 5.38 -33.72
C ARG A 202 9.04 4.20 -32.96
N SER A 203 10.00 4.49 -32.07
CA SER A 203 10.55 3.53 -31.11
C SER A 203 9.54 3.29 -30.00
N ASN A 204 9.02 2.08 -29.89
CA ASN A 204 8.13 1.65 -28.81
C ASN A 204 8.96 1.01 -27.69
N HIS A 205 9.60 1.82 -26.85
CA HIS A 205 10.17 1.32 -25.59
C HIS A 205 9.76 2.23 -24.44
N LEU A 206 9.00 1.66 -23.50
CA LEU A 206 8.69 2.28 -22.21
C LEU A 206 9.93 2.17 -21.29
N PRO A 207 10.18 3.15 -20.40
CA PRO A 207 11.31 3.09 -19.48
C PRO A 207 11.09 2.01 -18.41
N LYS A 208 12.16 1.31 -18.05
CA LYS A 208 12.17 0.33 -16.96
C LYS A 208 12.19 1.06 -15.62
N LEU A 209 11.28 0.68 -14.73
CA LEU A 209 11.33 1.04 -13.31
C LEU A 209 12.32 0.10 -12.63
N ASN A 210 13.35 0.65 -12.01
CA ASN A 210 14.23 -0.12 -11.13
C ASN A 210 13.50 -0.30 -9.78
N LEU A 211 13.27 -1.54 -9.38
CA LEU A 211 13.12 -1.90 -7.97
C LEU A 211 14.52 -2.07 -7.37
#